data_AF-A0A9D6EA20-F1
#
_entry.id   AF-A0A9D6EA20-F1
#
_cell.length_a   1.000
_cell.length_b   1.000
_cell.length_c   1.000
_cell.angle_alpha   90.00
_cell.angle_beta   90.00
_cell.angle_gamma   90.00
#
_symmetry.space_group_name_H-M   'P 1'
#
loop_
_entity.id
_entity.type
_entity.pdbx_description
1 polymer ?
#
loop_
_entity_poly.entity_id
_entity_poly.type
_entity_poly.pdbx_seq_one_letter_code
_entity_poly.pdbx_strand_id
1 'polypeptide(L)'
;MRDANPRGEHRHRRAIPLITAALLASAACARPIPPADPQFVSEWMRHYYGLIRAERISPPVASRVLAYAAVALYEGLATASPRLVSLAGKLNGLDSLPRPHPDRRYDPILVALAAERAVLDSLFVEGLPATRAALATLTDSLETARLALGIPDGVRADSRDLGQRLGAAILVWAARDGFEETRMKPFRPR
;
A
#
# COMPACT_ATOMS: atom_id res chain seq x y z
N MET A 1 35.09 85.95 -40.21
CA MET A 1 35.26 85.91 -38.74
C MET A 1 33.92 85.48 -38.17
N ARG A 2 33.65 84.22 -37.80
CA ARG A 2 34.39 82.99 -37.50
C ARG A 2 33.47 81.82 -37.92
N ASP A 3 33.92 80.94 -38.80
CA ASP A 3 34.44 79.59 -38.52
C ASP A 3 33.39 78.55 -38.11
N ALA A 4 33.39 77.48 -38.92
CA ALA A 4 32.66 76.24 -38.76
C ALA A 4 33.18 75.39 -37.59
N ASN A 5 32.33 74.50 -37.05
CA ASN A 5 32.62 73.07 -36.84
C ASN A 5 31.38 72.34 -36.25
N PRO A 6 30.97 71.17 -36.78
CA PRO A 6 29.86 70.38 -36.24
C PRO A 6 30.33 69.42 -35.14
N ARG A 7 29.55 69.26 -34.07
CA ARG A 7 29.84 68.30 -32.99
C ARG A 7 29.01 67.02 -33.12
N GLY A 8 29.68 65.98 -33.58
CA GLY A 8 29.73 64.66 -32.92
C GLY A 8 28.43 63.89 -32.74
N GLU A 9 28.20 62.95 -33.65
CA GLU A 9 27.42 61.73 -33.39
C GLU A 9 28.04 60.95 -32.22
N HIS A 10 27.27 60.67 -31.17
CA HIS A 10 27.55 59.57 -30.24
C HIS A 10 26.34 58.65 -30.13
N ARG A 11 26.32 57.72 -31.07
CA ARG A 11 25.46 56.54 -31.14
C ARG A 11 25.71 55.66 -29.90
N HIS A 12 24.93 55.85 -28.84
CA HIS A 12 24.94 54.95 -27.69
C HIS A 12 24.33 53.59 -28.08
N ARG A 13 25.20 52.68 -28.54
CA ARG A 13 24.93 51.24 -28.60
C ARG A 13 24.74 50.74 -27.17
N ARG A 14 23.49 50.73 -26.68
CA ARG A 14 23.15 50.00 -25.46
C ARG A 14 23.11 48.51 -25.81
N ALA A 15 24.14 47.80 -25.39
CA ALA A 15 24.23 46.35 -25.49
C ALA A 15 23.10 45.71 -24.68
N ILE A 16 22.35 44.82 -25.32
CA ILE A 16 21.31 43.99 -24.72
C ILE A 16 22.01 42.82 -24.03
N PRO A 17 21.91 42.63 -22.71
CA PRO A 17 22.34 41.37 -22.11
C PRO A 17 21.26 40.31 -22.38
N LEU A 18 21.57 39.39 -23.28
CA LEU A 18 20.90 38.09 -23.41
C LEU A 18 21.16 37.29 -22.13
N ILE A 19 20.24 37.37 -21.17
CA ILE A 19 20.19 36.43 -20.04
C ILE A 19 19.28 35.27 -20.48
N THR A 20 19.88 34.28 -21.14
CA THR A 20 19.23 33.01 -21.46
C THR A 20 19.24 32.13 -20.21
N ALA A 21 18.34 32.38 -19.27
CA ALA A 21 18.08 31.46 -18.17
C ALA A 21 17.09 30.38 -18.66
N ALA A 22 17.57 29.44 -19.46
CA ALA A 22 16.83 28.22 -19.74
C ALA A 22 16.89 27.32 -18.50
N LEU A 23 15.95 27.52 -17.57
CA LEU A 23 15.62 26.51 -16.56
C LEU A 23 15.11 25.27 -17.29
N LEU A 24 16.02 24.34 -17.58
CA LEU A 24 15.67 22.96 -17.86
C LEU A 24 15.13 22.39 -16.55
N ALA A 25 13.81 22.52 -16.36
CA ALA A 25 13.07 21.78 -15.36
C ALA A 25 13.32 20.29 -15.63
N SER A 26 14.18 19.69 -14.80
CA SER A 26 14.26 18.25 -14.64
C SER A 26 12.93 17.79 -14.03
N ALA A 27 11.90 17.68 -14.86
CA ALA A 27 10.79 16.81 -14.59
C ALA A 27 11.39 15.40 -14.53
N ALA A 28 11.83 14.99 -13.34
CA ALA A 28 12.01 13.61 -13.00
C ALA A 28 10.63 12.97 -13.19
N CYS A 29 10.37 12.46 -14.40
CA CYS A 29 9.15 11.74 -14.71
C CYS A 29 9.10 10.53 -13.78
N ALA A 30 8.41 10.67 -12.66
CA ALA A 30 8.16 9.57 -11.75
C ALA A 30 7.43 8.49 -12.55
N ARG A 31 8.02 7.30 -12.67
CA ARG A 31 7.40 6.19 -13.40
C ARG A 31 5.98 5.96 -12.88
N PRO A 32 4.98 5.85 -13.77
CA PRO A 32 3.61 5.58 -13.35
C PRO A 32 3.57 4.25 -12.62
N ILE A 33 2.73 4.17 -11.59
CA ILE A 33 2.45 2.89 -10.93
C ILE A 33 1.56 2.08 -11.89
N PRO A 34 1.94 0.84 -12.24
CA PRO A 34 1.09 -0.02 -13.05
C PRO A 34 -0.30 -0.17 -12.40
N PRO A 35 -1.39 -0.33 -13.17
CA PRO A 35 -2.70 -0.57 -12.57
C PRO A 35 -2.70 -1.86 -11.74
N ALA A 36 -3.62 -1.93 -10.77
CA ALA A 36 -3.90 -3.15 -10.03
C ALA A 36 -4.54 -4.20 -10.95
N ASP A 37 -4.01 -5.42 -10.95
CA ASP A 37 -4.58 -6.55 -11.69
C ASP A 37 -5.72 -7.19 -10.89
N PRO A 38 -6.96 -7.30 -11.43
CA PRO A 38 -8.05 -7.99 -10.76
C PRO A 38 -7.74 -9.45 -10.37
N GLN A 39 -6.85 -10.14 -11.09
CA GLN A 39 -6.45 -11.51 -10.76
C GLN A 39 -5.77 -11.61 -9.39
N PHE A 40 -5.17 -10.53 -8.89
CA PHE A 40 -4.54 -10.48 -7.58
C PHE A 40 -5.48 -10.94 -6.45
N VAL A 41 -6.72 -10.44 -6.45
CA VAL A 41 -7.71 -10.82 -5.43
C VAL A 41 -8.17 -12.26 -5.61
N SER A 42 -8.35 -12.71 -6.85
CA SER A 42 -8.74 -14.08 -7.17
C SER A 42 -7.72 -15.11 -6.68
N GLU A 43 -6.42 -14.81 -6.80
CA GLU A 43 -5.35 -15.68 -6.31
C GLU A 43 -5.38 -15.83 -4.78
N TRP A 44 -5.64 -14.74 -4.04
CA TRP A 44 -5.81 -14.80 -2.60
C TRP A 44 -7.02 -15.64 -2.18
N MET A 45 -8.16 -15.42 -2.83
CA MET A 45 -9.38 -16.19 -2.55
C MET A 45 -9.19 -17.68 -2.78
N ARG A 46 -8.41 -18.09 -3.79
CA ARG A 46 -8.09 -19.51 -4.01
C ARG A 46 -7.21 -20.08 -2.90
N HIS A 47 -6.23 -19.32 -2.43
CA HIS A 47 -5.30 -19.78 -1.40
C HIS A 47 -5.96 -19.90 -0.02
N TYR A 48 -6.91 -19.02 0.31
CA TYR A 48 -7.68 -19.10 1.55
C TYR A 48 -8.30 -20.49 1.79
N TYR A 49 -8.90 -21.09 0.76
CA TYR A 49 -9.46 -22.44 0.87
C TYR A 49 -8.40 -23.51 1.18
N GLY A 50 -7.19 -23.35 0.63
CA GLY A 50 -6.06 -24.24 0.91
C GLY A 50 -5.62 -24.15 2.37
N LEU A 51 -5.47 -22.94 2.90
CA LEU A 51 -5.07 -22.68 4.29
C LEU A 51 -6.09 -23.26 5.27
N ILE A 52 -7.38 -22.97 5.07
CA ILE A 52 -8.47 -23.46 5.92
C ILE A 52 -8.48 -24.99 5.96
N ARG A 53 -8.33 -25.63 4.79
CA ARG A 53 -8.32 -27.09 4.68
C ARG A 53 -7.11 -27.70 5.39
N ALA A 54 -5.93 -27.12 5.18
CA ALA A 54 -4.69 -27.61 5.77
C ALA A 54 -4.73 -27.56 7.30
N GLU A 55 -5.22 -26.45 7.86
CA GLU A 55 -5.30 -26.22 9.30
C GLU A 55 -6.50 -26.89 9.98
N ARG A 56 -7.43 -27.47 9.19
CA ARG A 56 -8.66 -28.12 9.69
C ARG A 56 -9.47 -27.21 10.64
N ILE A 57 -9.42 -25.90 10.41
CA ILE A 57 -10.13 -24.94 11.25
C ILE A 57 -11.64 -25.04 11.03
N SER A 58 -12.41 -24.91 12.11
CA SER A 58 -13.87 -25.00 12.04
C SER A 58 -14.46 -23.85 11.20
N PRO A 59 -15.64 -24.05 10.56
CA PRO A 59 -16.28 -23.00 9.76
C PRO A 59 -16.39 -21.61 10.42
N PRO A 60 -16.79 -21.46 11.70
CA PRO A 60 -16.86 -20.13 12.32
C PRO A 60 -15.46 -19.49 12.51
N VAL A 61 -14.44 -20.30 12.84
CA VAL A 61 -13.06 -19.79 12.98
C VAL A 61 -12.49 -19.39 11.62
N ALA A 62 -12.76 -20.17 10.56
CA ALA A 62 -12.40 -19.82 9.19
C ALA A 62 -13.01 -18.49 8.77
N SER A 63 -14.31 -18.30 9.00
CA SER A 63 -15.00 -17.04 8.68
C SER A 63 -14.35 -15.83 9.35
N ARG A 64 -13.92 -15.97 10.62
CA ARG A 64 -13.22 -14.90 11.35
C ARG A 64 -11.90 -14.54 10.69
N VAL A 65 -11.06 -15.54 10.41
CA VAL A 65 -9.75 -15.32 9.77
C VAL A 65 -9.91 -14.64 8.42
N LEU A 66 -10.83 -15.14 7.58
CA LEU A 66 -11.08 -14.57 6.27
C LEU A 66 -11.61 -13.15 6.32
N ALA A 67 -12.44 -12.81 7.32
CA ALA A 67 -12.94 -11.45 7.47
C ALA A 67 -11.80 -10.45 7.70
N TYR A 68 -10.89 -10.73 8.65
CA TYR A 68 -9.76 -9.83 8.93
C TYR A 68 -8.75 -9.78 7.78
N ALA A 69 -8.45 -10.92 7.15
CA ALA A 69 -7.57 -10.96 5.98
C ALA A 69 -8.15 -10.16 4.81
N ALA A 70 -9.44 -10.32 4.51
CA ALA A 70 -10.12 -9.60 3.45
C ALA A 70 -10.23 -8.09 3.73
N VAL A 71 -10.43 -7.67 4.99
CA VAL A 71 -10.39 -6.25 5.37
C VAL A 71 -8.99 -5.67 5.14
N ALA A 72 -7.92 -6.40 5.50
CA ALA A 72 -6.55 -5.94 5.26
C ALA A 72 -6.22 -5.79 3.78
N LEU A 73 -6.62 -6.78 2.97
CA LEU A 73 -6.51 -6.75 1.53
C LEU A 73 -7.27 -5.55 0.94
N TYR A 74 -8.53 -5.36 1.35
CA TYR A 74 -9.38 -4.25 0.88
C TYR A 74 -8.80 -2.88 1.22
N GLU A 75 -8.40 -2.66 2.48
CA GLU A 75 -7.88 -1.37 2.94
C GLU A 75 -6.56 -1.02 2.24
N GLY A 76 -5.70 -2.02 2.01
CA GLY A 76 -4.47 -1.82 1.25
C GLY A 76 -4.75 -1.39 -0.19
N LEU A 77 -5.71 -2.04 -0.87
CA LEU A 77 -6.14 -1.64 -2.21
C LEU A 77 -6.81 -0.26 -2.24
N ALA A 78 -7.53 0.11 -1.18
CA ALA A 78 -8.20 1.39 -1.06
C ALA A 78 -7.24 2.58 -0.93
N THR A 79 -5.99 2.36 -0.50
CA THR A 79 -5.01 3.44 -0.30
C THR A 79 -4.72 4.30 -1.53
N ALA A 80 -4.84 3.74 -2.74
CA ALA A 80 -4.58 4.44 -3.99
C ALA A 80 -5.77 4.42 -4.96
N SER A 81 -6.96 4.00 -4.50
CA SER A 81 -8.16 3.92 -5.35
C SER A 81 -9.13 5.04 -5.01
N PRO A 82 -9.47 5.93 -5.96
CA PRO A 82 -10.51 6.94 -5.74
C PRO A 82 -11.92 6.34 -5.68
N ARG A 83 -12.08 5.05 -6.03
CA ARG A 83 -13.38 4.36 -6.06
C ARG A 83 -13.65 3.51 -4.82
N LEU A 84 -12.59 3.11 -4.10
CA LEU A 84 -12.74 2.32 -2.89
C LEU A 84 -12.78 3.26 -1.70
N VAL A 85 -13.78 3.07 -0.84
CA VAL A 85 -13.97 3.90 0.34
C VAL A 85 -13.65 3.06 1.55
N SER A 86 -12.66 3.49 2.34
CA SER A 86 -12.25 2.81 3.57
C SER A 86 -13.45 2.38 4.43
N LEU A 87 -13.30 1.21 5.03
CA LEU A 87 -14.21 0.56 5.98
C LEU A 87 -14.01 1.08 7.40
N ALA A 88 -12.95 1.86 7.65
CA ALA A 88 -12.81 2.58 8.90
C ALA A 88 -14.02 3.49 9.15
N GLY A 89 -14.58 3.43 10.35
CA GLY A 89 -15.82 4.09 10.77
C GLY A 89 -17.10 3.42 10.26
N LYS A 90 -17.01 2.30 9.51
CA LYS A 90 -18.18 1.56 9.00
C LYS A 90 -18.34 0.18 9.62
N LEU A 91 -17.25 -0.46 9.99
CA LEU A 91 -17.27 -1.74 10.71
C LEU A 91 -17.27 -1.49 12.22
N ASN A 92 -17.97 -2.34 12.96
CA ASN A 92 -18.07 -2.24 14.41
C ASN A 92 -16.67 -2.27 15.05
N GLY A 93 -16.32 -1.21 15.78
CA GLY A 93 -15.04 -1.09 16.49
C GLY A 93 -13.81 -0.82 15.62
N LEU A 94 -13.96 -0.66 14.30
CA LEU A 94 -12.88 -0.25 13.41
C LEU A 94 -12.92 1.26 13.20
N ASP A 95 -12.49 2.04 14.19
CA ASP A 95 -12.72 3.50 14.19
C ASP A 95 -11.82 4.26 13.19
N SER A 96 -10.54 3.88 13.13
CA SER A 96 -9.55 4.56 12.28
C SER A 96 -8.44 3.62 11.85
N LEU A 97 -7.81 3.94 10.73
CA LEU A 97 -6.69 3.20 10.16
C LEU A 97 -5.56 4.16 9.73
N PRO A 98 -4.30 3.69 9.72
CA PRO A 98 -3.18 4.42 9.13
C PRO A 98 -3.50 4.88 7.71
N ARG A 99 -3.22 6.16 7.43
CA ARG A 99 -3.43 6.76 6.10
C ARG A 99 -2.09 6.91 5.35
N PRO A 100 -2.11 6.85 4.01
CA PRO A 100 -0.93 7.17 3.21
C PRO A 100 -0.47 8.61 3.48
N HIS A 101 0.84 8.82 3.53
CA HIS A 101 1.41 10.15 3.65
C HIS A 101 1.25 10.91 2.33
N PRO A 102 0.79 12.18 2.34
CA PRO A 102 0.49 12.92 1.10
C PRO A 102 1.70 13.10 0.18
N ASP A 103 2.91 13.25 0.76
CA ASP A 103 4.15 13.47 0.00
C ASP A 103 4.85 12.18 -0.47
N ARG A 104 4.25 11.01 -0.22
CA ARG A 104 4.83 9.71 -0.59
C ARG A 104 3.99 9.02 -1.65
N ARG A 105 4.61 8.07 -2.34
CA ARG A 105 3.97 7.29 -3.40
C ARG A 105 3.86 5.83 -2.98
N TYR A 106 2.71 5.25 -3.27
CA TYR A 106 2.36 3.89 -2.86
C TYR A 106 1.89 3.08 -4.06
N ASP A 107 2.27 1.80 -4.09
CA ASP A 107 1.69 0.80 -4.97
C ASP A 107 0.59 0.04 -4.20
N PRO A 108 -0.69 0.12 -4.62
CA PRO A 108 -1.79 -0.46 -3.85
C PRO A 108 -1.71 -1.98 -3.70
N ILE A 109 -1.11 -2.68 -4.68
CA ILE A 109 -0.93 -4.13 -4.60
C ILE A 109 0.10 -4.46 -3.51
N LEU A 110 1.23 -3.74 -3.47
CA LEU A 110 2.25 -3.95 -2.45
C LEU A 110 1.77 -3.59 -1.04
N VAL A 111 0.97 -2.51 -0.91
CA VAL A 111 0.34 -2.18 0.38
C VAL A 111 -0.60 -3.30 0.84
N ALA A 112 -1.49 -3.75 -0.05
CA ALA A 112 -2.45 -4.82 0.26
C ALA A 112 -1.75 -6.13 0.61
N LEU A 113 -0.73 -6.51 -0.17
CA LEU A 113 0.07 -7.70 0.06
C LEU A 113 0.74 -7.67 1.43
N ALA A 114 1.35 -6.54 1.81
CA ALA A 114 2.01 -6.39 3.10
C ALA A 114 1.02 -6.39 4.27
N ALA A 115 -0.15 -5.75 4.11
CA ALA A 115 -1.20 -5.73 5.14
C ALA A 115 -1.79 -7.12 5.38
N GLU A 116 -2.12 -7.82 4.30
CA GLU A 116 -2.70 -9.16 4.35
C GLU A 116 -1.71 -10.19 4.89
N ARG A 117 -0.45 -10.15 4.45
CA ARG A 117 0.62 -10.99 4.99
C ARG A 117 0.77 -10.78 6.50
N ALA A 118 0.82 -9.53 6.97
CA ALA A 118 0.94 -9.23 8.38
C ALA A 118 -0.21 -9.85 9.21
N VAL A 119 -1.45 -9.76 8.71
CA VAL A 119 -2.62 -10.37 9.37
C VAL A 119 -2.52 -11.89 9.36
N LEU A 120 -2.28 -12.50 8.21
CA LEU A 120 -2.26 -13.96 8.08
C LEU A 120 -1.10 -14.61 8.83
N ASP A 121 0.10 -14.02 8.79
CA ASP A 121 1.26 -14.51 9.55
C ASP A 121 0.98 -14.49 11.06
N SER A 122 0.25 -13.49 11.55
CA SER A 122 -0.15 -13.41 12.95
C SER A 122 -1.27 -14.41 13.30
N LEU A 123 -2.30 -14.52 12.46
CA LEU A 123 -3.44 -15.42 12.74
C LEU A 123 -3.09 -16.91 12.58
N PHE A 124 -2.06 -17.22 11.78
CA PHE A 124 -1.51 -18.57 11.62
C PHE A 124 -0.14 -18.74 12.30
N VAL A 125 0.17 -17.93 13.32
CA VAL A 125 1.47 -18.02 14.01
C VAL A 125 1.72 -19.42 14.59
N GLU A 126 0.69 -20.06 15.15
CA GLU A 126 0.72 -21.43 15.67
C GLU A 126 0.31 -22.49 14.63
N GLY A 127 0.12 -22.10 13.37
CA GLY A 127 -0.28 -23.02 12.29
C GLY A 127 0.78 -24.07 11.95
N LEU A 128 0.44 -24.98 11.07
CA LEU A 128 1.36 -25.98 10.55
C LEU A 128 2.55 -25.30 9.83
N PRO A 129 3.78 -25.85 9.92
CA PRO A 129 4.92 -25.33 9.18
C PRO A 129 4.67 -25.23 7.68
N ALA A 130 3.94 -26.19 7.10
CA ALA A 130 3.56 -26.18 5.69
C ALA A 130 2.63 -25.01 5.32
N THR A 131 1.71 -24.63 6.22
CA THR A 131 0.80 -23.49 6.01
C THR A 131 1.56 -22.17 6.01
N ARG A 132 2.45 -21.96 6.99
CA ARG A 132 3.31 -20.76 7.03
C ARG A 132 4.23 -20.69 5.81
N ALA A 133 4.80 -21.83 5.39
CA ALA A 133 5.61 -21.91 4.19
C ALA A 133 4.81 -21.56 2.92
N ALA A 134 3.58 -22.09 2.79
CA ALA A 134 2.72 -21.78 1.66
C ALA A 134 2.34 -20.29 1.58
N LEU A 135 2.03 -19.66 2.73
CA LEU A 135 1.80 -18.22 2.82
C LEU A 135 3.03 -17.40 2.40
N ALA A 136 4.22 -17.75 2.90
CA ALA A 136 5.46 -17.10 2.52
C ALA A 136 5.71 -17.22 1.01
N THR A 137 5.62 -18.44 0.46
CA THR A 137 5.82 -18.67 -0.98
C THR A 137 4.84 -17.89 -1.84
N LEU A 138 3.55 -17.86 -1.48
CA LEU A 138 2.55 -17.08 -2.21
C LEU A 138 2.90 -15.59 -2.21
N THR A 139 3.13 -15.04 -1.02
CA THR A 139 3.38 -13.60 -0.87
C THR A 139 4.68 -13.18 -1.56
N ASP A 140 5.74 -13.97 -1.45
CA ASP A 140 7.02 -13.71 -2.12
C ASP A 140 6.89 -13.79 -3.65
N SER A 141 6.08 -14.73 -4.17
CA SER A 141 5.78 -14.87 -5.60
C SER A 141 5.02 -13.65 -6.14
N LEU A 142 3.95 -13.24 -5.45
CA LEU A 142 3.15 -12.08 -5.82
C LEU A 142 3.96 -10.78 -5.73
N GLU A 143 4.79 -10.62 -4.69
CA GLU A 143 5.68 -9.48 -4.56
C GLU A 143 6.67 -9.44 -5.73
N THR A 144 7.35 -10.56 -6.00
CA THR A 144 8.33 -10.68 -7.09
C THR A 144 7.71 -10.33 -8.44
N ALA A 145 6.55 -10.92 -8.75
CA ALA A 145 5.82 -10.66 -9.98
C ALA A 145 5.42 -9.17 -10.11
N ARG A 146 5.02 -8.53 -9.00
CA ARG A 146 4.65 -7.11 -9.00
C ARG A 146 5.87 -6.21 -9.19
N LEU A 147 6.98 -6.50 -8.54
CA LEU A 147 8.22 -5.73 -8.65
C LEU A 147 8.85 -5.82 -10.05
N ALA A 148 8.67 -6.95 -10.74
CA ALA A 148 9.11 -7.12 -12.13
C ALA A 148 8.48 -6.10 -13.10
N LEU A 149 7.38 -5.43 -12.72
CA LEU A 149 6.78 -4.33 -13.47
C LEU A 149 7.51 -2.98 -13.31
N GLY A 150 8.65 -2.96 -12.64
CA GLY A 150 9.51 -1.78 -12.53
C GLY A 150 9.11 -0.79 -11.44
N ILE A 151 8.52 -1.27 -10.34
CA ILE A 151 8.19 -0.46 -9.17
C ILE A 151 9.48 0.09 -8.53
N PRO A 152 9.62 1.42 -8.33
CA PRO A 152 10.79 1.99 -7.69
C PRO A 152 10.96 1.51 -6.24
N ASP A 153 12.21 1.32 -5.78
CA ASP A 153 12.51 0.84 -4.43
C ASP A 153 11.93 1.70 -3.30
N GLY A 154 11.92 3.03 -3.49
CA GLY A 154 11.26 3.94 -2.54
C GLY A 154 9.76 3.68 -2.41
N VAL A 155 9.07 3.47 -3.54
CA VAL A 155 7.64 3.11 -3.55
C VAL A 155 7.42 1.75 -2.90
N ARG A 156 8.29 0.77 -3.18
CA ARG A 156 8.24 -0.55 -2.54
C ARG A 156 8.37 -0.44 -1.02
N ALA A 157 9.36 0.31 -0.53
CA ALA A 157 9.61 0.50 0.89
C ALA A 157 8.44 1.19 1.59
N ASP A 158 7.96 2.31 1.02
CA ASP A 158 6.80 3.05 1.56
C ASP A 158 5.52 2.20 1.55
N SER A 159 5.30 1.41 0.49
CA SER A 159 4.13 0.52 0.38
C SER A 159 4.16 -0.59 1.42
N ARG A 160 5.32 -1.23 1.63
CA ARG A 160 5.50 -2.25 2.65
C ARG A 160 5.25 -1.68 4.05
N ASP A 161 5.85 -0.53 4.36
CA ASP A 161 5.68 0.12 5.67
C ASP A 161 4.21 0.46 5.96
N LEU A 162 3.51 1.08 5.00
CA LEU A 162 2.09 1.39 5.15
C LEU A 162 1.26 0.12 5.31
N GLY A 163 1.51 -0.92 4.51
CA GLY A 163 0.82 -2.19 4.60
C GLY A 163 1.02 -2.87 5.96
N GLN A 164 2.25 -2.90 6.48
CA GLN A 164 2.54 -3.43 7.81
C GLN A 164 1.79 -2.67 8.91
N ARG A 165 1.76 -1.33 8.84
CA ARG A 165 0.99 -0.51 9.79
C ARG A 165 -0.51 -0.78 9.71
N LEU A 166 -1.06 -0.95 8.51
CA LEU A 166 -2.46 -1.33 8.32
C LEU A 166 -2.75 -2.71 8.92
N GLY A 167 -1.94 -3.72 8.60
CA GLY A 167 -2.10 -5.07 9.14
C GLY A 167 -2.01 -5.09 10.66
N ALA A 168 -1.06 -4.37 11.25
CA ALA A 168 -0.95 -4.23 12.70
C ALA A 168 -2.18 -3.57 13.34
N ALA A 169 -2.72 -2.51 12.74
CA ALA A 169 -3.94 -1.87 13.22
C ALA A 169 -5.16 -2.81 13.14
N ILE A 170 -5.26 -3.61 12.08
CA ILE A 170 -6.31 -4.61 11.92
C ILE A 170 -6.19 -5.74 12.94
N LEU A 171 -4.98 -6.16 13.29
CA LEU A 171 -4.76 -7.14 14.36
C LEU A 171 -5.14 -6.58 15.74
N VAL A 172 -4.86 -5.30 16.01
CA VAL A 172 -5.32 -4.63 17.24
C VAL A 172 -6.85 -4.58 17.30
N TRP A 173 -7.52 -4.34 16.17
CA TRP A 173 -8.97 -4.41 16.09
C TRP A 173 -9.47 -5.85 16.29
N ALA A 174 -8.87 -6.83 15.62
CA ALA A 174 -9.24 -8.24 15.72
C ALA A 174 -9.09 -8.80 17.14
N ALA A 175 -8.10 -8.34 17.91
CA ALA A 175 -7.89 -8.76 19.29
C ALA A 175 -9.01 -8.33 20.26
N ARG A 176 -9.88 -7.40 19.85
CA ARG A 176 -10.96 -6.84 20.69
C ARG A 176 -12.34 -7.42 20.36
N ASP A 177 -12.40 -8.45 19.53
CA ASP A 177 -13.66 -9.03 19.04
C ASP A 177 -14.29 -10.08 19.96
N GLY A 178 -13.67 -10.33 21.11
CA GLY A 178 -14.16 -11.28 22.10
C GLY A 178 -13.75 -12.74 21.85
N PHE A 179 -12.97 -13.03 20.79
CA PHE A 179 -12.62 -14.40 20.42
C PHE A 179 -11.82 -15.12 21.50
N GLU A 180 -10.78 -14.49 22.06
CA GLU A 180 -9.93 -15.10 23.08
C GLU A 180 -10.71 -15.44 24.35
N GLU A 181 -11.64 -14.58 24.75
CA GLU A 181 -12.52 -14.81 25.90
C GLU A 181 -13.42 -16.03 25.69
N THR A 182 -13.78 -16.38 24.44
CA THR A 182 -14.55 -17.60 24.18
C THR A 182 -13.74 -18.87 24.35
N ARG A 183 -12.41 -18.81 24.13
CA ARG A 183 -11.51 -19.98 24.24
C ARG A 183 -11.37 -20.48 25.68
N MET A 184 -11.56 -19.57 26.65
CA MET A 184 -11.47 -19.85 28.08
C MET A 184 -12.82 -20.15 28.73
N LYS A 185 -13.94 -20.07 28.00
CA LYS A 185 -15.29 -20.28 28.56
C LYS A 185 -15.69 -21.76 28.54
N PRO A 186 -16.13 -22.33 29.67
CA PRO A 186 -16.70 -23.68 29.68
C PRO A 186 -18.05 -23.67 28.95
N PHE A 187 -18.28 -24.68 28.11
CA PHE A 187 -19.59 -24.89 27.50
C PHE A 187 -20.62 -25.21 28.60
N ARG A 188 -21.67 -24.40 28.70
CA ARG A 188 -22.82 -24.64 29.57
C ARG A 188 -24.07 -24.79 28.71
N PRO A 189 -24.58 -26.01 28.49
CA PRO A 189 -25.87 -26.19 27.81
C PRO A 189 -26.97 -25.53 28.64
N ARG A 190 -27.94 -24.91 27.94
CA ARG A 190 -29.18 -24.41 28.55
C ARG A 190 -30.22 -25.50 28.62
#